data_AF-A0A7J6TAN9-F1
#
_entry.id   AF-A0A7J6TAN9-F1
#
_cell.length_a   1.000
_cell.length_b   1.000
_cell.length_c   1.000
_cell.angle_alpha   90.00
_cell.angle_beta   90.00
_cell.angle_gamma   90.00
#
_symmetry.space_group_name_H-M   'P 1'
#
loop_
_entity.id
_entity.type
_entity.pdbx_description
1 polymer ?
#
loop_
_entity_poly.entity_id
_entity_poly.type
_entity_poly.pdbx_seq_one_letter_code
_entity_poly.pdbx_strand_id
1 'polypeptide(L)'
;DGNEARHLLHANELARMRREGISLPLNHDGTADLAELESVGPPPKPRYFRAGSIIPKKDTYRSSSKLMYKDTYTLYVYIDPKSFSAGGYAYLDDTISYNSTHEDKHNFWKLTYVASLSATFDNGDLKVSPGEGSGHYSICIQRVVLIGLADQLHT
;
A
#
# COMPACT_ATOMS: atom_id res chain seq x y z
N ASP A 1 -20.74 -25.78 -20.82
CA ASP A 1 -20.15 -25.76 -22.18
C ASP A 1 -19.28 -24.51 -22.25
N GLY A 2 -17.96 -24.65 -22.40
CA GLY A 2 -17.01 -23.55 -22.10
C GLY A 2 -17.17 -22.27 -22.93
N ASN A 3 -17.88 -22.35 -24.06
CA ASN A 3 -18.19 -21.18 -24.90
C ASN A 3 -19.29 -20.30 -24.30
N GLU A 4 -20.30 -20.89 -23.66
CA GLU A 4 -21.44 -20.15 -23.12
C GLU A 4 -21.05 -19.30 -21.91
N ALA A 5 -20.18 -19.85 -21.04
CA ALA A 5 -19.64 -19.13 -19.88
C ALA A 5 -18.78 -17.92 -20.30
N ARG A 6 -18.02 -18.04 -21.39
CA ARG A 6 -17.23 -16.92 -21.94
C ARG A 6 -18.12 -15.82 -22.48
N HIS A 7 -19.12 -16.16 -23.28
CA HIS A 7 -20.07 -15.17 -23.81
C HIS A 7 -20.80 -14.38 -22.71
N LEU A 8 -21.18 -15.06 -21.61
CA LEU A 8 -21.82 -14.41 -20.46
C LEU A 8 -20.87 -13.48 -19.69
N LEU A 9 -19.59 -13.84 -19.56
CA LEU A 9 -18.58 -13.01 -18.91
C LEU A 9 -18.34 -11.71 -19.69
N HIS A 10 -18.17 -11.83 -21.00
CA HIS A 10 -18.02 -10.71 -21.93
C HIS A 10 -19.22 -9.76 -21.91
N ALA A 11 -20.45 -10.28 -21.91
CA ALA A 11 -21.65 -9.47 -21.82
C ALA A 11 -21.72 -8.67 -20.51
N ASN A 12 -21.29 -9.26 -19.40
CA ASN A 12 -21.27 -8.59 -18.09
C ASN A 12 -20.18 -7.50 -18.00
N GLU A 13 -18.99 -7.75 -18.56
CA GLU A 13 -17.89 -6.78 -18.61
C GLU A 13 -18.28 -5.56 -19.46
N LEU A 14 -18.86 -5.79 -20.65
CA LEU A 14 -19.37 -4.73 -21.54
C LEU A 14 -20.49 -3.92 -20.88
N ALA A 15 -21.42 -4.58 -20.18
CA ALA A 15 -22.48 -3.90 -19.44
C ALA A 15 -21.92 -3.08 -18.27
N ARG A 16 -20.86 -3.55 -17.60
CA ARG A 16 -20.17 -2.80 -16.54
C ARG A 16 -19.50 -1.54 -17.10
N MET A 17 -18.70 -1.66 -18.15
CA MET A 17 -17.97 -0.53 -18.74
C MET A 17 -18.91 0.58 -19.22
N ARG A 18 -20.06 0.21 -19.82
CA ARG A 18 -21.12 1.17 -20.19
C ARG A 18 -21.72 1.89 -18.99
N ARG A 19 -21.95 1.20 -17.86
CA ARG A 19 -22.46 1.81 -16.62
C ARG A 19 -21.43 2.74 -15.97
N GLU A 20 -20.15 2.39 -16.05
CA GLU A 20 -19.05 3.12 -15.40
C GLU A 20 -18.44 4.23 -16.28
N GLY A 21 -18.96 4.43 -17.51
CA GLY A 21 -18.47 5.46 -18.43
C GLY A 21 -17.05 5.18 -18.96
N ILE A 22 -16.59 3.92 -18.88
CA ILE A 22 -15.27 3.51 -19.34
C ILE A 22 -15.33 3.29 -20.86
N SER A 23 -14.42 3.91 -21.60
CA SER A 23 -14.28 3.72 -23.05
C SER A 23 -14.00 2.25 -23.38
N LEU A 24 -14.76 1.68 -24.31
CA LEU A 24 -14.52 0.33 -24.80
C LEU A 24 -13.24 0.31 -25.65
N PRO A 25 -12.35 -0.67 -25.45
CA PRO A 25 -11.27 -0.92 -26.41
C PRO A 25 -11.90 -1.37 -27.74
N LEU A 26 -11.57 -0.68 -28.82
CA LEU A 26 -12.09 -0.94 -30.16
C LEU A 26 -10.92 -1.29 -31.09
N ASN A 27 -11.13 -2.31 -31.91
CA ASN A 27 -10.29 -2.60 -33.07
C ASN A 27 -10.34 -1.43 -34.07
N HIS A 28 -9.40 -1.41 -35.02
CA HIS A 28 -9.37 -0.40 -36.09
C HIS A 28 -10.65 -0.36 -36.95
N ASP A 29 -11.45 -1.42 -36.96
CA ASP A 29 -12.73 -1.52 -37.66
C ASP A 29 -13.94 -1.07 -36.80
N GLY A 30 -13.71 -0.60 -35.57
CA GLY A 30 -14.74 -0.15 -34.65
C GLY A 30 -15.48 -1.26 -33.91
N THR A 31 -15.08 -2.52 -34.07
CA THR A 31 -15.59 -3.64 -33.25
C THR A 31 -14.89 -3.68 -31.90
N ALA A 32 -15.54 -4.24 -30.87
CA ALA A 32 -14.91 -4.37 -29.56
C ALA A 32 -13.70 -5.33 -29.61
N ASP A 33 -12.55 -4.88 -29.12
CA ASP A 33 -11.39 -5.75 -28.96
C ASP A 33 -11.60 -6.63 -27.72
N LEU A 34 -12.12 -7.84 -27.94
CA LEU A 34 -12.41 -8.81 -26.89
C LEU A 34 -11.14 -9.33 -26.21
N ALA A 35 -9.98 -9.31 -26.89
CA ALA A 35 -8.70 -9.73 -26.31
C ALA A 35 -8.15 -8.66 -25.36
N GLU A 36 -8.27 -7.38 -25.74
CA GLU A 36 -7.95 -6.27 -24.85
C GLU A 36 -8.93 -6.19 -23.68
N LEU A 37 -10.22 -6.45 -23.91
CA LEU A 37 -11.26 -6.52 -22.87
C LEU A 37 -10.96 -7.61 -21.82
N GLU A 38 -10.44 -8.77 -22.25
CA GLU A 38 -9.98 -9.84 -21.35
C GLU A 38 -8.68 -9.47 -20.61
N SER A 39 -7.87 -8.57 -21.18
CA SER A 39 -6.60 -8.11 -20.58
C SER A 39 -6.79 -6.98 -19.57
N VAL A 40 -7.82 -6.14 -19.74
CA VAL A 40 -8.18 -5.07 -18.83
C VAL A 40 -8.92 -5.69 -17.65
N GLY A 41 -8.14 -6.19 -16.69
CA GLY A 41 -8.65 -6.59 -15.38
C GLY A 41 -9.50 -5.47 -14.74
N PRO A 42 -10.29 -5.77 -13.70
CA PRO A 42 -11.19 -4.79 -13.11
C PRO A 42 -10.43 -3.52 -12.72
N PRO A 43 -11.03 -2.33 -12.93
CA PRO A 43 -10.35 -1.07 -12.65
C PRO A 43 -9.88 -1.04 -11.19
N PRO A 44 -8.70 -0.44 -10.93
CA PRO A 44 -8.16 -0.39 -9.59
C PRO A 44 -9.15 0.30 -8.65
N LYS A 45 -9.44 -0.33 -7.52
CA LYS A 45 -10.30 0.26 -6.50
C LYS A 45 -9.64 1.54 -5.98
N PRO A 46 -10.35 2.68 -5.95
CA PRO A 46 -9.77 3.92 -5.47
C PRO A 46 -9.39 3.78 -3.99
N ARG A 47 -8.16 4.15 -3.66
CA ARG A 47 -7.65 4.20 -2.29
C ARG A 47 -6.91 5.52 -2.09
N TYR A 48 -7.22 6.18 -1.00
CA TYR A 48 -6.61 7.44 -0.62
C TYR A 48 -5.92 7.27 0.72
N PHE A 49 -4.73 7.83 0.84
CA PHE A 49 -3.95 7.82 2.07
C PHE A 49 -3.87 9.25 2.60
N ARG A 50 -4.01 9.40 3.91
CA ARG A 50 -4.00 10.72 4.55
C ARG A 50 -2.58 11.27 4.59
N ALA A 51 -2.40 12.53 4.22
CA ALA A 51 -1.13 13.23 4.43
C ALA A 51 -0.80 13.32 5.94
N GLY A 52 0.48 13.23 6.28
CA GLY A 52 0.96 13.13 7.65
C GLY A 52 0.96 11.73 8.24
N SER A 53 0.82 10.68 7.42
CA SER A 53 0.76 9.29 7.91
C SER A 53 1.92 8.43 7.43
N ILE A 54 2.36 7.50 8.26
CA ILE A 54 3.30 6.44 7.92
C ILE A 54 2.57 5.10 7.96
N ILE A 55 2.55 4.39 6.84
CA ILE A 55 1.90 3.09 6.69
C ILE A 55 2.97 2.00 6.52
N PRO A 56 3.22 1.17 7.54
CA PRO A 56 4.07 -0.01 7.40
C PRO A 56 3.33 -1.10 6.62
N LYS A 57 3.94 -1.64 5.57
CA LYS A 57 3.36 -2.69 4.73
C LYS A 57 4.40 -3.76 4.39
N LYS A 58 3.99 -5.03 4.38
CA LYS A 58 4.79 -6.12 3.81
C LYS A 58 4.41 -6.24 2.33
N ASP A 59 5.29 -5.77 1.44
CA ASP A 59 5.01 -5.79 -0.01
C ASP A 59 5.31 -7.14 -0.65
N THR A 60 6.12 -7.98 -0.01
CA THR A 60 6.38 -9.35 -0.47
C THR A 60 5.09 -10.15 -0.34
N TYR A 61 4.48 -10.48 -1.47
CA TYR A 61 3.29 -11.32 -1.48
C TYR A 61 3.67 -12.79 -1.24
N ARG A 62 2.94 -13.45 -0.34
CA ARG A 62 3.04 -14.89 -0.07
C ARG A 62 1.65 -15.50 -0.13
N SER A 63 1.60 -16.82 -0.24
CA SER A 63 0.34 -17.57 -0.24
C SER A 63 -0.42 -17.52 1.09
N SER A 64 0.22 -17.11 2.20
CA SER A 64 -0.44 -16.91 3.49
C SER A 64 0.29 -15.89 4.37
N SER A 65 -0.43 -15.25 5.29
CA SER A 65 0.14 -14.36 6.29
C SER A 65 1.16 -15.05 7.21
N LYS A 66 0.98 -16.35 7.49
CA LYS A 66 1.93 -17.16 8.27
C LYS A 66 3.31 -17.22 7.61
N LEU A 67 3.37 -17.30 6.29
CA LEU A 67 4.63 -17.24 5.54
C LEU A 67 5.22 -15.83 5.46
N MET A 68 4.40 -14.80 5.68
CA MET A 68 4.83 -13.40 5.75
C MET A 68 5.39 -13.01 7.12
N TYR A 69 5.32 -13.88 8.14
CA TYR A 69 5.72 -13.51 9.51
C TYR A 69 7.13 -12.91 9.57
N LYS A 70 8.08 -13.47 8.82
CA LYS A 70 9.48 -13.00 8.74
C LYS A 70 9.76 -12.01 7.61
N ASP A 71 8.76 -11.66 6.80
CA ASP A 71 8.96 -10.70 5.71
C ASP A 71 9.20 -9.29 6.28
N THR A 72 10.03 -8.55 5.55
CA THR A 72 10.42 -7.16 5.85
C THR A 72 9.29 -6.17 5.53
N TYR A 73 9.34 -5.02 6.18
CA TYR A 73 8.40 -3.92 5.95
C TYR A 73 8.98 -2.90 4.96
N THR A 74 8.08 -2.38 4.13
CA THR A 74 8.18 -1.09 3.46
C THR A 74 7.43 -0.06 4.28
N LEU A 75 8.04 1.09 4.57
CA LEU A 75 7.33 2.22 5.14
C LEU A 75 6.92 3.19 4.03
N TYR A 76 5.61 3.37 3.86
CA TYR A 76 5.05 4.40 2.99
C TYR A 76 4.80 5.66 3.80
N VAL A 77 5.56 6.71 3.53
CA VAL A 77 5.54 7.98 4.27
C VAL A 77 4.81 9.02 3.43
N TYR A 78 3.56 9.31 3.77
CA TYR A 78 2.76 10.35 3.15
C TYR A 78 3.00 11.65 3.90
N ILE A 79 3.83 12.53 3.35
CA ILE A 79 4.25 13.76 4.02
C ILE A 79 3.08 14.76 4.05
N ASP A 80 2.82 15.36 5.21
CA ASP A 80 1.89 16.48 5.31
C ASP A 80 2.52 17.74 4.69
N PRO A 81 1.94 18.34 3.64
CA PRO A 81 2.52 19.53 3.00
C PRO A 81 2.52 20.77 3.89
N LYS A 82 1.76 20.78 5.00
CA LYS A 82 1.75 21.90 5.95
C LYS A 82 2.83 21.79 7.01
N SER A 83 2.97 20.60 7.59
CA SER A 83 3.91 20.36 8.70
C SER A 83 5.23 19.73 8.25
N PHE A 84 5.33 19.29 7.00
CA PHE A 84 6.46 18.55 6.45
C PHE A 84 6.83 17.33 7.29
N SER A 85 5.84 16.70 7.91
CA SER A 85 6.03 15.58 8.83
C SER A 85 5.03 14.47 8.57
N ALA A 86 5.32 13.28 9.10
CA ALA A 86 4.40 12.16 9.12
C ALA A 86 4.60 11.29 10.36
N GLY A 87 3.52 10.68 10.83
CA GLY A 87 3.53 9.78 11.99
C GLY A 87 2.78 8.49 11.72
N GLY A 88 3.17 7.42 12.40
CA GLY A 88 2.48 6.15 12.33
C GLY A 88 2.93 5.20 13.43
N TYR A 89 2.36 4.02 13.42
CA TYR A 89 2.64 2.98 14.39
C TYR A 89 2.73 1.61 13.71
N ALA A 90 3.50 0.71 14.30
CA ALA A 90 3.52 -0.70 13.93
C ALA A 90 3.38 -1.56 15.19
N TYR A 91 2.37 -2.42 15.21
CA TYR A 91 2.16 -3.39 16.29
C TYR A 91 2.63 -4.77 15.83
N LEU A 92 3.39 -5.47 16.68
CA LEU A 92 3.87 -6.82 16.43
C LEU A 92 3.67 -7.70 17.68
N ASP A 93 3.17 -8.92 17.46
CA ASP A 93 3.10 -9.99 18.46
C ASP A 93 3.33 -11.36 17.79
N ASP A 94 2.99 -12.46 18.47
CA ASP A 94 3.10 -13.81 17.90
C ASP A 94 1.96 -14.18 16.93
N THR A 95 0.93 -13.32 16.79
CA THR A 95 -0.23 -13.46 15.91
C THR A 95 -1.15 -14.66 16.15
N ILE A 96 -0.90 -15.46 17.19
CA ILE A 96 -1.56 -16.76 17.38
C ILE A 96 -2.12 -16.88 18.80
N SER A 97 -1.40 -16.40 19.81
CA SER A 97 -1.78 -16.54 21.21
C SER A 97 -2.46 -15.30 21.76
N TYR A 98 -2.87 -15.36 23.03
CA TYR A 98 -3.36 -14.21 23.78
C TYR A 98 -2.28 -13.59 24.69
N ASN A 99 -0.99 -13.90 24.46
CA ASN A 99 0.11 -13.43 25.31
C ASN A 99 0.28 -11.91 25.24
N SER A 100 -0.10 -11.26 24.15
CA SER A 100 -0.10 -9.79 24.05
C SER A 100 -1.03 -9.14 25.07
N THR A 101 -2.16 -9.78 25.39
CA THR A 101 -3.13 -9.29 26.38
C THR A 101 -2.79 -9.72 27.80
N HIS A 102 -2.41 -10.98 28.00
CA HIS A 102 -2.24 -11.53 29.36
C HIS A 102 -0.83 -11.33 29.92
N GLU A 103 0.18 -11.27 29.06
CA GLU A 103 1.60 -11.23 29.43
C GLU A 103 2.32 -10.00 28.86
N ASP A 104 1.59 -9.07 28.23
CA ASP A 104 2.16 -7.89 27.59
C ASP A 104 3.23 -8.22 26.52
N LYS A 105 3.21 -9.44 25.96
CA LYS A 105 4.18 -9.91 24.97
C LYS A 105 3.83 -9.42 23.58
N HIS A 106 4.05 -8.13 23.36
CA HIS A 106 3.94 -7.47 22.07
C HIS A 106 4.98 -6.34 21.98
N ASN A 107 5.12 -5.74 20.80
CA ASN A 107 5.85 -4.49 20.63
C ASN A 107 5.01 -3.52 19.83
N PHE A 108 4.86 -2.31 20.38
CA PHE A 108 4.28 -1.19 19.68
C PHE A 108 5.39 -0.22 19.29
N TRP A 109 5.65 -0.06 18.00
CA TRP A 109 6.69 0.83 17.48
C TRP A 109 6.07 2.15 17.05
N LYS A 110 6.63 3.26 17.52
CA LYS A 110 6.26 4.59 17.05
C LYS A 110 7.19 5.00 15.91
N LEU A 111 6.57 5.41 14.81
CA LEU A 111 7.24 5.82 13.58
C LEU A 111 7.02 7.32 13.39
N THR A 112 8.09 8.08 13.22
CA THR A 112 8.00 9.52 12.95
C THR A 112 8.96 9.91 11.85
N TYR A 113 8.50 10.77 10.95
CA TYR A 113 9.30 11.35 9.88
C TYR A 113 9.17 12.86 9.89
N VAL A 114 10.28 13.57 9.70
CA VAL A 114 10.31 15.01 9.47
C VAL A 114 11.16 15.25 8.23
N ALA A 115 10.56 15.82 7.19
CA ALA A 115 11.28 16.15 5.96
C ALA A 115 12.25 17.31 6.21
N SER A 116 13.42 17.24 5.58
CA SER A 116 14.33 18.37 5.48
C SER A 116 14.03 19.10 4.18
N LEU A 117 13.94 20.44 4.25
CA LEU A 117 13.72 21.31 3.09
C LEU A 117 15.03 21.82 2.49
N SER A 118 16.17 21.21 2.86
CA SER A 118 17.47 21.58 2.33
C SER A 118 17.65 21.05 0.91
N ALA A 119 18.35 21.81 0.05
CA ALA A 119 18.72 21.40 -1.31
C ALA A 119 19.79 20.28 -1.35
N THR A 120 20.27 19.83 -0.20
CA THR A 120 21.16 18.67 -0.06
C THR A 120 20.34 17.37 -0.05
N PHE A 121 20.94 16.26 -0.51
CA PHE A 121 20.36 14.90 -0.56
C PHE A 121 19.85 14.32 0.78
N ASP A 122 19.84 15.12 1.84
CA ASP A 122 19.25 14.75 3.11
C ASP A 122 17.75 15.05 3.08
N ASN A 123 16.96 14.02 2.76
CA ASN A 123 15.51 14.17 2.55
C ASN A 123 14.74 14.30 3.88
N GLY A 124 15.38 14.07 5.03
CA GLY A 124 14.76 14.18 6.36
C GLY A 124 15.11 13.05 7.31
N ASP A 125 14.56 13.15 8.52
CA ASP A 125 14.81 12.23 9.63
C ASP A 125 13.66 11.24 9.82
N LEU A 126 13.91 9.96 9.56
CA LEU A 126 13.05 8.86 10.01
C LEU A 126 13.53 8.35 11.36
N LYS A 127 12.63 8.36 12.35
CA LYS A 127 12.86 7.76 13.68
C LYS A 127 11.89 6.62 13.92
N VAL A 128 12.44 5.50 14.39
CA VAL A 128 11.72 4.32 14.85
C VAL A 128 12.05 4.17 16.32
N SER A 129 11.09 4.48 17.19
CA SER A 129 11.28 4.40 18.64
C SER A 129 10.45 3.26 19.22
N PRO A 130 10.98 2.53 20.23
CA PRO A 130 10.16 1.62 20.99
C PRO A 130 9.03 2.41 21.66
N GLY A 131 7.81 1.87 21.59
CA GLY A 131 6.67 2.30 22.38
C GLY A 131 6.44 1.31 23.51
N GLU A 132 5.22 0.81 23.62
CA GLU A 132 4.78 -0.10 24.67
C GLU A 132 5.03 -1.58 24.33
N GLY A 133 4.90 -2.43 25.36
CA GLY A 133 5.00 -3.88 25.27
C GLY A 133 6.36 -4.45 25.69
N SER A 134 6.33 -5.60 26.37
CA SER A 134 7.51 -6.33 26.85
C SER A 134 8.01 -7.42 25.89
N GLY A 135 7.42 -7.50 24.68
CA GLY A 135 7.79 -8.46 23.67
C GLY A 135 9.20 -8.26 23.09
N HIS A 136 9.66 -9.28 22.37
CA HIS A 136 10.94 -9.27 21.62
C HIS A 136 10.71 -9.46 20.11
N TYR A 137 9.79 -8.70 19.55
CA TYR A 137 9.44 -8.69 18.13
C TYR A 137 10.07 -7.49 17.42
N SER A 138 11.18 -7.75 16.73
CA SER A 138 11.88 -6.72 15.96
C SER A 138 11.14 -6.37 14.68
N ILE A 139 11.04 -5.07 14.38
CA ILE A 139 10.65 -4.59 13.06
C ILE A 139 11.87 -4.54 12.14
N CYS A 140 11.79 -5.20 10.98
CA CYS A 140 12.82 -5.14 9.96
C CYS A 140 12.32 -4.31 8.77
N ILE A 141 12.95 -3.17 8.51
CA ILE A 141 12.58 -2.24 7.44
C ILE A 141 13.58 -2.42 6.30
N GLN A 142 13.08 -2.71 5.10
CA GLN A 142 13.91 -2.85 3.90
C GLN A 142 13.84 -1.63 2.99
N ARG A 143 12.72 -0.91 3.01
CA ARG A 143 12.46 0.18 2.07
C ARG A 143 11.62 1.27 2.72
N VAL A 144 11.93 2.51 2.38
CA VAL A 144 11.12 3.69 2.73
C VAL A 144 10.73 4.37 1.43
N VAL A 145 9.44 4.66 1.27
CA VAL A 145 8.89 5.35 0.11
C VAL A 145 8.31 6.67 0.58
N LEU A 146 8.91 7.78 0.16
CA LEU A 146 8.44 9.12 0.46
C LEU A 146 7.44 9.55 -0.61
N ILE A 147 6.29 10.06 -0.19
CA ILE A 147 5.21 10.51 -1.06
C ILE A 147 4.84 11.93 -0.68
N GLY A 148 4.79 12.82 -1.68
CA GLY A 148 4.48 14.24 -1.47
C GLY A 148 5.69 15.10 -1.10
N LEU A 149 6.92 14.59 -1.26
CA LEU A 149 8.12 15.43 -1.27
C LEU A 149 8.16 16.15 -2.63
N ALA A 150 7.91 17.45 -2.63
CA ALA A 150 7.94 18.23 -3.87
C ALA A 150 9.39 18.42 -4.34
N ASP A 151 9.62 18.33 -5.66
CA ASP A 151 10.81 18.92 -6.29
C ASP A 151 10.70 20.44 -6.16
N GLN A 152 11.13 20.99 -5.03
CA GLN A 152 11.39 22.42 -4.88
C GLN A 152 12.78 22.74 -5.46
N LEU A 153 13.05 22.28 -6.67
CA LEU A 153 14.12 22.77 -7.53
C LEU A 153 13.39 23.44 -8.67
N HIS A 154 13.14 24.75 -8.59
CA HIS A 154 12.92 25.72 -9.69
C HIS A 154 12.63 27.06 -9.01
N THR A 155 13.68 27.68 -8.46
CA THR A 155 13.77 29.13 -8.26
C THR A 155 14.83 29.69 -9.18
#